data_AF-A0A3E1D2J5-F1
#
_entry.id   AF-A0A3E1D2J5-F1
#
_cell.length_a   1.000
_cell.length_b   1.000
_cell.length_c   1.000
_cell.angle_alpha   90.00
_cell.angle_beta   90.00
_cell.angle_gamma   90.00
#
_symmetry.space_group_name_H-M   'P 1'
#
loop_
_entity.id
_entity.type
_entity.pdbx_description
1 polymer ?
#
loop_
_entity_poly.entity_id
_entity_poly.type
_entity_poly.pdbx_seq_one_letter_code
_entity_poly.pdbx_strand_id
1 'polypeptide(L)'
;MPSFVSLGGVFLLALSMILLLVVWLPLYVRTFRDRIIEYRLEQQARDIENGGHAESVSLLSGVGLVSDLVYGKDNQQRMDVYLPQQAKGAPVIFMVRVNPK
;
A
#
# COMPACT_ATOMS: atom_id res chain seq x y z
N MET A 1 38.75 44.11 -0.64
CA MET A 1 38.69 43.49 0.69
C MET A 1 37.78 42.26 0.59
N PRO A 2 38.29 41.03 0.49
CA PRO A 2 37.39 39.87 0.51
C PRO A 2 37.10 39.48 1.96
N SER A 3 35.82 39.49 2.31
CA SER A 3 35.30 39.00 3.58
C SER A 3 35.48 37.48 3.67
N PHE A 4 36.26 37.03 4.65
CA PHE A 4 36.35 35.61 5.01
C PHE A 4 35.00 35.15 5.57
N VAL A 5 34.17 34.54 4.73
CA VAL A 5 32.96 33.86 5.20
C VAL A 5 33.44 32.64 5.99
N SER A 6 33.21 32.67 7.31
CA SER A 6 33.58 31.57 8.20
C SER A 6 32.90 30.29 7.74
N LEU A 7 33.71 29.25 7.46
CA LEU A 7 33.27 27.97 6.93
C LEU A 7 32.10 27.38 7.75
N GLY A 8 32.11 27.57 9.08
CA GLY A 8 31.05 27.12 9.98
C GLY A 8 29.72 27.86 9.79
N GLY A 9 29.73 29.14 9.41
CA GLY A 9 28.52 29.90 9.11
C GLY A 9 27.83 29.42 7.84
N VAL A 10 28.61 29.00 6.84
CA VAL A 10 28.07 28.41 5.60
C VAL A 10 27.38 27.08 5.88
N PHE A 11 27.96 26.24 6.75
CA PHE A 11 27.35 24.97 7.15
C PHE A 11 26.03 25.17 7.91
N LEU A 12 25.97 26.14 8.82
CA LEU A 12 24.76 26.44 9.59
C LEU A 12 23.63 26.97 8.71
N LEU A 13 23.96 27.83 7.74
CA LEU A 13 23.00 28.34 6.76
C LEU A 13 22.51 27.23 5.83
N ALA A 14 23.39 26.35 5.34
CA ALA A 14 23.01 25.23 4.51
C ALA A 14 22.08 24.25 5.24
N LEU A 15 22.37 23.92 6.50
CA LEU A 15 21.53 23.05 7.32
C LEU A 15 20.15 23.66 7.56
N SER A 16 20.08 24.97 7.86
CA SER A 16 18.82 25.70 8.02
C SER A 16 17.99 25.68 6.73
N MET A 17 18.63 25.82 5.57
CA MET A 17 17.96 25.83 4.27
C MET A 17 17.39 24.44 3.93
N ILE A 18 18.12 23.37 4.25
CA ILE A 18 17.67 21.98 4.09
C ILE A 18 16.49 21.68 5.01
N LEU A 19 16.54 22.13 6.27
CA LEU A 19 15.46 21.92 7.24
C LEU A 19 14.16 22.62 6.79
N LEU A 20 14.27 23.85 6.26
CA LEU A 20 13.16 24.60 5.67
C LEU A 20 12.58 23.90 4.43
N LEU A 21 13.44 23.27 3.62
CA LEU A 21 12.97 22.50 2.46
C LEU A 21 12.16 21.29 2.92
N VAL A 22 12.66 20.51 3.88
CA VAL A 22 12.02 19.29 4.41
C VAL A 22 10.62 19.55 4.96
N VAL A 23 10.41 20.70 5.62
CA VAL A 23 9.09 21.10 6.15
C VAL A 23 8.07 21.37 5.04
N TRP A 24 8.51 21.69 3.81
CA TRP A 24 7.63 22.01 2.68
C TRP A 24 7.30 20.81 1.77
N LEU A 25 7.96 19.66 1.92
CA LEU A 25 7.67 18.45 1.13
C LEU A 25 6.32 17.74 1.39
N PRO A 26 5.65 17.80 2.57
CA PRO A 26 4.53 16.90 2.86
C PRO A 26 3.24 17.23 2.07
N LEU A 27 3.19 18.37 1.37
CA LEU A 27 2.03 18.75 0.56
C LEU A 27 2.04 18.14 -0.86
N TYR A 28 3.21 17.78 -1.40
CA TYR A 28 3.30 17.25 -2.76
C TYR A 28 3.01 15.74 -2.83
N VAL A 29 3.28 15.01 -1.74
CA VAL A 29 3.11 13.54 -1.69
C VAL A 29 1.66 13.11 -1.47
N ARG A 30 0.78 13.99 -0.96
CA ARG A 30 -0.64 13.66 -0.73
C ARG A 30 -1.43 13.51 -2.05
N THR A 31 -1.33 14.47 -2.97
CA THR A 31 -2.14 14.51 -4.21
C THR A 31 -1.92 13.29 -5.12
N PHE A 32 -0.70 12.79 -5.24
CA PHE A 32 -0.44 11.62 -6.10
C PHE A 32 -0.94 10.31 -5.49
N ARG A 33 -0.88 10.18 -4.15
CA ARG A 33 -1.38 8.99 -3.45
C ARG A 33 -2.89 8.87 -3.58
N ASP A 34 -3.60 9.98 -3.44
CA ASP A 34 -5.07 10.01 -3.51
C ASP A 34 -5.55 9.58 -4.90
N ARG A 35 -4.93 10.09 -5.97
CA ARG A 35 -5.27 9.71 -7.34
C ARG A 35 -5.01 8.22 -7.64
N ILE A 36 -3.94 7.64 -7.08
CA ILE A 36 -3.64 6.21 -7.22
C ILE A 36 -4.62 5.35 -6.43
N ILE A 37 -5.08 5.81 -5.26
CA ILE A 37 -6.10 5.13 -4.45
C ILE A 37 -7.44 5.11 -5.19
N GLU A 38 -7.81 6.24 -5.80
CA GLU A 38 -9.06 6.37 -6.56
C GLU A 38 -9.08 5.45 -7.78
N TYR A 39 -8.01 5.45 -8.60
CA TYR A 39 -7.90 4.51 -9.73
C TYR A 39 -7.94 3.05 -9.29
N ARG A 40 -7.34 2.71 -8.13
CA ARG A 40 -7.36 1.33 -7.62
C ARG A 40 -8.72 0.93 -7.07
N LEU A 41 -9.46 1.83 -6.44
CA LEU A 41 -10.83 1.55 -5.99
C LEU A 41 -11.76 1.34 -7.18
N GLU A 42 -11.62 2.13 -8.24
CA GLU A 42 -12.39 1.95 -9.47
C GLU A 42 -12.03 0.68 -10.25
N GLN A 43 -10.75 0.31 -10.30
CA GLN A 43 -10.33 -0.96 -10.89
C GLN A 43 -10.79 -2.14 -10.05
N GLN A 44 -10.68 -2.06 -8.73
CA GLN A 44 -11.15 -3.10 -7.82
C GLN A 44 -12.67 -3.28 -7.91
N ALA A 45 -13.44 -2.20 -8.05
CA ALA A 45 -14.88 -2.27 -8.29
C ALA A 45 -15.21 -2.94 -9.64
N ARG A 46 -14.44 -2.65 -10.70
CA ARG A 46 -14.61 -3.26 -12.03
C ARG A 46 -14.17 -4.73 -12.09
N ASP A 47 -13.11 -5.10 -11.39
CA ASP A 47 -12.63 -6.49 -11.29
C ASP A 47 -13.55 -7.36 -10.42
N ILE A 48 -14.28 -6.75 -9.47
CA ILE A 48 -15.34 -7.42 -8.72
C ILE A 48 -16.58 -7.67 -9.60
N GLU A 49 -16.87 -6.78 -10.55
CA GLU A 49 -17.98 -6.91 -11.51
C GLU A 49 -17.69 -7.93 -12.61
N ASN A 50 -16.44 -8.00 -13.10
CA ASN A 50 -16.03 -8.87 -14.18
C ASN A 50 -15.34 -10.14 -13.62
N GLY A 51 -16.13 -11.08 -13.09
CA GLY A 51 -15.67 -12.31 -12.45
C GLY A 51 -14.90 -13.27 -13.37
N GLY A 52 -13.69 -12.92 -13.77
CA GLY A 52 -12.90 -13.70 -14.72
C GLY A 52 -11.40 -13.56 -14.50
N HIS A 53 -10.78 -14.70 -14.22
CA HIS A 53 -9.34 -14.97 -14.13
C HIS A 53 -8.67 -14.71 -12.78
N ALA A 54 -8.38 -15.82 -12.12
CA ALA A 54 -7.33 -15.94 -11.11
C ALA A 54 -5.96 -15.75 -11.79
N GLU A 55 -5.66 -14.54 -12.23
CA GLU A 55 -4.26 -14.15 -12.41
C GLU A 55 -3.60 -14.10 -11.04
N SER A 56 -2.36 -14.56 -10.98
CA SER A 56 -1.50 -14.53 -9.80
C SER A 56 -1.31 -13.08 -9.36
N VAL A 57 -2.22 -12.60 -8.51
CA VAL A 57 -2.15 -11.30 -7.87
C VAL A 57 -0.79 -11.19 -7.21
N SER A 58 0.02 -10.24 -7.68
CA SER A 58 1.30 -9.92 -7.06
C SER A 58 1.00 -9.41 -5.66
N LEU A 59 1.20 -10.29 -4.67
CA LEU A 59 0.90 -9.98 -3.27
C LEU A 59 1.73 -8.78 -2.84
N LEU A 60 1.09 -7.84 -2.15
CA LEU A 60 1.78 -6.72 -1.54
C LEU A 60 2.89 -7.26 -0.62
N SER A 61 4.09 -6.68 -0.73
CA SER A 61 5.24 -7.07 0.08
C SER A 61 4.85 -7.08 1.56
N GLY A 62 5.01 -8.23 2.22
CA GLY A 62 4.68 -8.42 3.64
C GLY A 62 3.31 -9.05 3.93
N VAL A 63 2.55 -9.46 2.91
CA VAL A 63 1.34 -10.29 3.09
C VAL A 63 1.67 -11.74 2.77
N GLY A 64 1.39 -12.65 3.71
CA GLY A 64 1.40 -14.09 3.47
C GLY A 64 0.06 -14.57 2.92
N LEU A 65 0.08 -15.53 2.00
CA LEU A 65 -1.11 -16.15 1.42
C LEU A 65 -1.10 -17.65 1.72
N VAL A 66 -2.18 -18.14 2.33
CA VAL A 66 -2.51 -19.57 2.39
C VAL A 66 -3.66 -19.80 1.41
N SER A 67 -3.35 -20.35 0.25
CA SER A 67 -4.35 -20.62 -0.78
C SER A 67 -5.01 -21.97 -0.61
N ASP A 68 -6.23 -22.09 -1.14
CA ASP A 68 -6.94 -23.35 -1.31
C ASP A 68 -7.17 -24.13 0.00
N LEU A 69 -7.42 -23.39 1.09
CA LEU A 69 -7.69 -23.98 2.40
C LEU A 69 -9.09 -24.60 2.42
N VAL A 70 -9.13 -25.92 2.64
CA VAL A 70 -10.37 -26.67 2.77
C VAL A 70 -11.06 -26.32 4.09
N TYR A 71 -12.33 -25.92 4.01
CA TYR A 71 -13.15 -25.64 5.19
C TYR A 71 -14.42 -26.50 5.30
N GLY A 72 -14.63 -27.42 4.36
CA GLY A 72 -15.80 -28.29 4.35
C GLY A 72 -15.58 -29.59 3.58
N LYS A 73 -16.67 -30.32 3.35
CA LYS A 73 -16.65 -31.64 2.70
C LYS A 73 -16.76 -31.56 1.18
N ASP A 74 -17.35 -30.50 0.65
CA ASP A 74 -17.48 -30.29 -0.79
C ASP A 74 -16.17 -29.78 -1.38
N ASN A 75 -15.84 -30.20 -2.60
CA ASN A 75 -14.66 -29.71 -3.31
C ASN A 75 -14.71 -28.20 -3.58
N GLN A 76 -15.86 -27.55 -3.54
CA GLN A 76 -16.00 -26.09 -3.69
C GLN A 76 -15.85 -25.34 -2.36
N GLN A 77 -15.81 -26.04 -1.22
CA GLN A 77 -15.65 -25.44 0.10
C GLN A 77 -14.17 -25.17 0.40
N ARG A 78 -13.61 -24.24 -0.37
CA ARG A 78 -12.22 -23.79 -0.34
C ARG A 78 -12.13 -22.28 -0.16
N MET A 79 -11.14 -21.81 0.58
CA MET A 79 -10.91 -20.38 0.82
C MET A 79 -9.43 -20.02 0.81
N ASP A 80 -9.15 -18.76 0.52
CA ASP A 80 -7.81 -18.19 0.63
C ASP A 80 -7.72 -17.32 1.89
N VAL A 81 -6.60 -17.42 2.61
CA VAL A 81 -6.33 -16.64 3.83
C VAL A 81 -5.14 -15.73 3.60
N TYR A 82 -5.36 -14.42 3.76
CA TYR A 82 -4.34 -13.39 3.65
C TYR A 82 -3.92 -12.92 5.05
N LEU A 83 -2.63 -13.04 5.36
CA LEU A 83 -2.06 -12.75 6.68
C LEU A 83 -1.09 -11.55 6.60
N PRO A 84 -1.35 -10.46 7.33
CA PRO A 84 -0.37 -9.37 7.46
C PRO A 84 0.77 -9.79 8.40
N GLN A 85 1.90 -9.08 8.33
CA GLN A 85 3.07 -9.34 9.20
C GLN A 85 2.72 -9.36 10.70
N GLN A 86 1.73 -8.58 11.13
CA GLN A 86 1.25 -8.51 12.51
C GLN A 86 -0.22 -8.96 12.61
N ALA A 87 -0.46 -10.26 12.53
CA ALA A 87 -1.82 -10.82 12.55
C ALA A 87 -2.40 -11.07 13.97
N LYS A 88 -1.59 -11.03 15.03
CA LYS A 88 -2.03 -11.41 16.38
C LYS A 88 -3.04 -10.39 16.94
N GLY A 89 -4.26 -10.85 17.20
CA GLY A 89 -5.35 -10.00 17.72
C GLY A 89 -5.91 -9.02 16.69
N ALA A 90 -5.56 -9.17 15.41
CA ALA A 90 -6.10 -8.36 14.34
C ALA A 90 -7.56 -8.73 14.03
N PRO A 91 -8.39 -7.77 13.58
CA PRO A 91 -9.74 -8.06 13.10
C PRO A 91 -9.70 -8.94 11.85
N VAL A 92 -10.74 -9.77 11.67
CA VAL A 92 -10.88 -10.67 10.53
C VAL A 92 -11.93 -10.12 9.57
N ILE A 93 -11.57 -10.02 8.29
CA ILE A 93 -12.50 -9.69 7.21
C ILE A 93 -12.83 -10.98 6.46
N PHE A 94 -14.12 -11.32 6.38
CA PHE A 94 -14.62 -12.40 5.54
C PHE A 94 -15.16 -11.82 4.24
N MET A 95 -14.67 -12.33 3.10
CA MET A 95 -15.13 -11.93 1.79
C MET A 95 -15.64 -13.16 1.03
N VAL A 96 -16.87 -13.09 0.54
CA VAL A 96 -17.47 -14.13 -0.29
C VAL A 96 -17.57 -13.59 -1.70
N ARG A 97 -16.82 -14.19 -2.63
CA ARG A 97 -16.95 -13.86 -4.04
C ARG A 97 -18.07 -14.71 -4.64
N VAL A 98 -19.05 -14.06 -5.27
CA VAL A 98 -20.06 -14.75 -6.06
C VAL A 98 -19.43 -15.09 -7.41
N ASN A 99 -19.52 -16.35 -7.83
CA ASN A 99 -19.16 -16.74 -9.18
C ASN A 99 -20.43 -16.71 -10.06
N PRO A 100 -20.53 -15.82 -11.07
CA PRO A 100 -21.66 -15.84 -11.98
C PRO A 100 -21.65 -17.17 -12.76
N LYS A 101 -22.81 -17.83 -12.80
CA LYS A 101 -23.03 -19.06 -13.57
C LYS A 101 -23.27 -18.75 -15.04
#